data_AF-A0A967M4Y3-F1
#
_entry.id   AF-A0A967M4Y3-F1
#
_cell.length_a   1.000
_cell.length_b   1.000
_cell.length_c   1.000
_cell.angle_alpha   90.00
_cell.angle_beta   90.00
_cell.angle_gamma   90.00
#
_symmetry.space_group_name_H-M   'P 1'
#
loop_
_entity.id
_entity.type
_entity.pdbx_description
1 polymer ?
#
loop_
_entity_poly.entity_id
_entity_poly.type
_entity_poly.pdbx_seq_one_letter_code
_entity_poly.pdbx_strand_id
1 'polypeptide(L)' 'AVRRAYDFVSDLHDGKKRLTGEPYLSHPAEIAYILAQLRMDVNTIVAGLLHDVVEDSLLSLETVQDTFGPDV' A
#
# COMPACT_ATOMS: atom_id res chain seq x y z
N ALA A 1 11.64 4.06 1.97
CA ALA A 1 10.64 3.45 1.06
C ALA A 1 9.31 3.20 1.79
N VAL A 2 9.26 2.34 2.82
CA VAL A 2 8.02 1.97 3.55
C VAL A 2 7.20 3.17 4.03
N ARG A 3 7.81 4.16 4.71
CA ARG A 3 7.10 5.37 5.17
C ARG A 3 6.42 6.13 4.03
N ARG A 4 7.13 6.32 2.91
CA ARG A 4 6.64 7.00 1.70
C ARG A 4 5.45 6.24 1.08
N ALA A 5 5.54 4.92 1.01
CA ALA A 5 4.44 4.08 0.53
C ALA A 5 3.22 4.16 1.44
N TYR A 6 3.42 4.17 2.77
CA TYR A 6 2.34 4.34 3.72
C TYR A 6 1.65 5.69 3.55
N ASP A 7 2.42 6.80 3.47
CA ASP A 7 1.86 8.14 3.28
C ASP A 7 1.08 8.22 1.96
N PHE A 8 1.63 7.66 0.89
CA PHE A 8 0.97 7.60 -0.41
C PHE A 8 -0.38 6.88 -0.35
N VAL A 9 -0.45 5.72 0.29
CA VAL A 9 -1.70 4.95 0.44
C VAL A 9 -2.68 5.63 1.39
N SER A 10 -2.17 6.30 2.43
CA SER A 10 -2.97 7.09 3.36
C SER A 10 -3.66 8.26 2.65
N ASP A 11 -2.92 9.00 1.83
CA ASP A 11 -3.45 10.13 1.07
C ASP A 11 -4.44 9.65 0.00
N LEU A 12 -4.12 8.57 -0.71
CA LEU A 12 -4.98 8.02 -1.75
C LEU A 12 -6.33 7.52 -1.22
N HIS A 13 -6.32 6.93 -0.03
CA HIS A 13 -7.51 6.36 0.62
C HIS A 13 -8.08 7.26 1.71
N ASP A 14 -7.72 8.55 1.74
CA ASP A 14 -8.27 9.47 2.73
C ASP A 14 -9.80 9.53 2.63
N GLY A 15 -10.46 9.49 3.79
CA GLY A 15 -11.92 9.39 3.88
C GLY A 15 -12.54 8.05 3.43
N LYS A 16 -11.80 7.13 2.80
CA LYS A 16 -12.30 5.79 2.43
C LYS A 16 -12.43 4.91 3.67
N LYS A 17 -13.54 4.19 3.77
CA LYS A 17 -13.82 3.24 4.86
C LYS A 17 -14.06 1.84 4.33
N ARG A 18 -13.71 0.83 5.13
CA ARG A 18 -14.10 -0.57 4.90
C ARG A 18 -15.60 -0.74 5.15
N LEU A 19 -16.15 -1.87 4.70
CA LEU A 19 -17.55 -2.24 5.00
C LEU A 19 -17.85 -2.32 6.50
N THR A 20 -16.82 -2.59 7.31
CA THR A 20 -16.89 -2.63 8.78
C THR A 20 -16.92 -1.22 9.43
N GLY A 21 -16.66 -0.16 8.67
CA GLY A 21 -16.62 1.23 9.14
C GLY A 21 -15.24 1.75 9.55
N GLU A 22 -14.23 0.88 9.60
CA GLU A 22 -12.83 1.28 9.86
C GLU A 22 -12.21 2.06 8.69
N PRO A 23 -11.19 2.90 8.93
CA PRO A 23 -10.40 3.50 7.86
C PRO A 23 -9.85 2.43 6.93
N TYR A 24 -9.97 2.62 5.62
CA TYR A 24 -9.51 1.64 4.63
C TYR A 24 -8.01 1.32 4.80
N LEU A 25 -7.21 2.32 5.20
CA LEU A 25 -5.78 2.20 5.48
C LEU A 25 -5.42 1.07 6.48
N SER A 26 -6.36 0.64 7.35
CA SER A 26 -6.10 -0.46 8.28
C SER A 26 -5.71 -1.77 7.57
N HIS A 27 -6.35 -2.05 6.42
CA HIS A 27 -6.10 -3.26 5.62
C HIS A 27 -4.67 -3.35 5.07
N PRO A 28 -4.19 -2.42 4.22
CA PRO A 28 -2.82 -2.48 3.71
C PRO A 28 -1.78 -2.35 4.83
N ALA A 29 -2.08 -1.63 5.93
CA ALA A 29 -1.18 -1.54 7.08
C ALA A 29 -1.02 -2.89 7.81
N GLU A 30 -2.09 -3.68 7.95
CA GLU A 30 -2.03 -5.01 8.56
C GLU A 30 -1.22 -6.01 7.71
N ILE A 31 -1.40 -5.97 6.39
CA ILE A 31 -0.57 -6.76 5.45
C ILE A 31 0.91 -6.41 5.59
N ALA A 32 1.25 -5.11 5.58
CA ALA A 32 2.62 -4.66 5.74
C ALA A 32 3.22 -5.07 7.10
N TYR A 33 2.41 -5.03 8.17
CA TYR A 33 2.81 -5.50 9.48
C TYR A 33 3.14 -7.00 9.48
N ILE A 34 2.28 -7.84 8.88
CA ILE A 34 2.52 -9.29 8.76
C ILE A 34 3.81 -9.56 7.96
N LEU A 35 4.00 -8.90 6.82
CA LEU A 35 5.21 -9.07 6.00
C LEU A 35 6.48 -8.64 6.76
N ALA A 36 6.40 -7.58 7.57
CA ALA A 36 7.50 -7.17 8.43
C ALA A 36 7.78 -8.19 9.55
N GLN A 37 6.76 -8.81 10.15
CA GLN A 37 6.93 -9.89 11.14
C GLN A 37 7.62 -11.12 10.53
N LEU A 38 7.33 -11.41 9.26
CA LEU A 38 7.98 -12.47 8.48
C LEU A 38 9.41 -12.10 8.03
N ARG A 39 9.88 -10.88 8.32
CA ARG A 39 11.18 -10.34 7.91
C ARG A 39 11.38 -10.35 6.39
N MET A 40 10.31 -10.08 5.65
CA MET A 40 10.38 -9.89 4.20
C MET A 40 11.22 -8.66 3.86
N ASP A 41 11.70 -8.61 2.62
CA ASP A 41 12.45 -7.47 2.12
C ASP A 41 11.57 -6.21 1.98
N VAL A 42 12.23 -5.07 1.81
CA VAL A 42 11.59 -3.76 1.75
C VAL A 42 10.62 -3.64 0.57
N ASN A 43 10.94 -4.22 -0.59
CA ASN A 43 10.10 -4.13 -1.78
C ASN A 43 8.81 -4.94 -1.55
N THR A 44 8.92 -6.14 -0.98
CA THR A 44 7.75 -6.94 -0.59
C THR A 44 6.82 -6.18 0.37
N ILE A 45 7.37 -5.53 1.41
CA ILE A 45 6.54 -4.76 2.36
C ILE A 45 5.86 -3.57 1.67
N VAL A 46 6.57 -2.89 0.76
CA VAL A 46 6.02 -1.76 -0.01
C VAL A 46 4.93 -2.25 -0.97
N ALA A 47 5.14 -3.36 -1.68
CA ALA A 47 4.13 -3.97 -2.54
C ALA A 47 2.87 -4.36 -1.74
N GLY A 48 3.03 -4.89 -0.53
CA GLY A 48 1.91 -5.16 0.38
C GLY A 48 1.10 -3.92 0.76
N LEU A 49 1.75 -2.77 0.96
CA LEU A 49 1.04 -1.49 1.19
C LEU A 49 0.26 -1.04 -0.05
N LEU A 50 0.82 -1.27 -1.24
CA LEU A 50 0.31 -0.76 -2.52
C LEU A 50 -0.63 -1.75 -3.24
N HIS A 51 -0.84 -2.96 -2.73
CA HIS A 51 -1.42 -4.06 -3.53
C HIS A 51 -2.79 -3.76 -4.15
N ASP A 52 -3.63 -2.99 -3.46
CA ASP A 52 -4.96 -2.61 -3.96
C ASP A 52 -4.98 -1.27 -4.71
N VAL A 53 -3.88 -0.51 -4.73
CA VAL A 53 -3.83 0.86 -5.30
C VAL A 53 -4.28 0.90 -6.76
N VAL A 54 -3.89 -0.08 -7.56
CA VAL A 54 -4.24 -0.13 -8.99
C VAL A 54 -5.71 -0.52 -9.21
N GLU A 55 -6.27 -1.36 -8.33
CA GLU A 55 -7.67 -1.77 -8.39
C GLU A 55 -8.63 -0.69 -7.85
N ASP A 56 -8.20 0.01 -6.80
CA ASP A 56 -9.03 0.93 -6.03
C ASP A 56 -8.86 2.41 -6.41
N SER A 57 -8.04 2.72 -7.41
CA SER A 57 -7.80 4.10 -7.85
C SER A 57 -7.65 4.22 -9.37
N LEU A 58 -7.38 5.44 -9.84
CA LEU A 58 -7.11 5.72 -11.26
C LEU A 58 -5.63 5.56 -11.62
N LEU A 59 -4.79 5.09 -10.70
CA LEU A 59 -3.36 4.93 -10.91
C LEU A 59 -3.08 3.69 -11.75
N SER A 60 -2.17 3.84 -12.73
CA SER A 60 -1.68 2.73 -13.52
C SER A 60 -0.54 1.99 -12.82
N LEU A 61 -0.34 0.73 -13.19
CA LEU A 61 0.84 -0.04 -12.76
C LEU A 61 2.15 0.66 -13.15
N GLU A 62 2.19 1.28 -14.33
CA GLU A 62 3.32 2.10 -14.79
C GLU A 62 3.62 3.25 -13.81
N THR A 63 2.59 3.94 -13.33
CA THR A 63 2.76 5.03 -12.35
C THR A 63 3.35 4.51 -11.03
N VAL A 64 2.94 3.32 -10.58
CA VAL A 64 3.48 2.69 -9.38
C VAL A 64 4.96 2.34 -9.58
N GLN A 65 5.30 1.75 -10.72
CA GLN A 65 6.68 1.38 -11.07
C GLN A 65 7.60 2.60 -11.18
N ASP A 66 7.14 3.68 -11.81
CA ASP A 66 7.90 4.93 -11.90
C ASP A 66 8.11 5.58 -10.52
N THR A 67 7.17 5.39 -9.60
CA THR A 67 7.19 6.03 -8.27
C THR A 67 8.04 5.24 -7.27
N PHE A 68 7.96 3.91 -7.29
CA PHE A 68 8.52 3.01 -6.27
C PHE A 68 9.58 2.04 -6.78
N GLY A 69 9.75 1.92 -8.09
CA GLY A 69 10.69 1.02 -8.76
C GLY A 69 10.00 -0.19 -9.38
N PRO A 70 10.65 -0.85 -10.36
CA PRO A 70 10.06 -1.97 -11.12
C PRO A 70 9.95 -3.28 -10.32
N ASP A 71 10.63 -3.38 -9.17
CA ASP A 71 10.60 -4.55 -8.28
C ASP A 71 9.46 -4.49 -7.26
N VAL A 72 8.70 -3.38 -7.24
CA VAL A 72 7.51 -3.15 -6.41
C VAL A 72 6.26 -3.30 -7.27
#